data_AF-A0A7X9J8C1-F1
#
_entry.id   AF-A0A7X9J8C1-F1
#
_cell.length_a   1.000
_cell.length_b   1.000
_cell.length_c   1.000
_cell.angle_alpha   90.00
_cell.angle_beta   90.00
_cell.angle_gamma   90.00
#
_symmetry.space_group_name_H-M   'P 1'
#
loop_
_entity.id
_entity.type
_entity.pdbx_description
1 polymer ?
#
loop_
_entity_poly.entity_id
_entity_poly.type
_entity_poly.pdbx_seq_one_letter_code
_entity_poly.pdbx_strand_id
1 'polypeptide(L)'
;MSEQFWPEWAQHWQHHPLKGFLLSFLEGTGPFRLLVGQFMLAGTVFVDPTKTDRWLAAAEILEDDGKSRAFASMLKEENPQ
;
A
#
# COMPACT_ATOMS: atom_id res chain seq x y z
N MET A 1 -2.86 -6.81 11.08
CA MET A 1 -1.49 -7.28 10.73
C MET A 1 -0.83 -6.39 9.70
N SER A 2 -1.56 -5.81 8.74
CA SER A 2 -1.01 -4.90 7.73
C SER A 2 -0.18 -3.73 8.28
N GLU A 3 -0.60 -3.15 9.42
CA GLU A 3 0.01 -1.97 10.04
C GLU A 3 1.49 -2.17 10.44
N GLN A 4 1.92 -3.41 10.70
CA GLN A 4 3.31 -3.70 11.07
C GLN A 4 4.30 -3.45 9.92
N PHE A 5 3.83 -3.48 8.66
CA PHE A 5 4.64 -3.26 7.47
C PHE A 5 4.59 -1.81 6.99
N TRP A 6 3.68 -0.99 7.53
CA TRP A 6 3.50 0.41 7.13
C TRP A 6 4.77 1.25 7.32
N PRO A 7 5.47 1.22 8.46
CA PRO A 7 6.68 2.05 8.64
C PRO A 7 7.81 1.64 7.68
N GLU A 8 8.01 0.35 7.43
CA GLU A 8 9.00 -0.11 6.43
C GLU A 8 8.65 0.37 5.01
N TRP A 9 7.37 0.26 4.62
CA TRP A 9 6.94 0.71 3.29
C TRP A 9 6.97 2.23 3.19
N ALA A 10 6.52 2.95 4.22
CA ALA A 10 6.59 4.39 4.29
C ALA A 10 8.04 4.84 4.06
N GLN A 11 9.00 4.27 4.78
CA GLN A 11 10.43 4.60 4.63
C GLN A 11 10.98 4.28 3.22
N HIS A 12 10.55 3.16 2.62
CA HIS A 12 10.95 2.77 1.27
C HIS A 12 10.41 3.75 0.20
N TRP A 13 9.18 4.23 0.37
CA TRP A 13 8.53 5.15 -0.55
C TRP A 13 8.83 6.62 -0.25
N GLN A 14 9.26 6.96 0.97
CA GLN A 14 9.56 8.32 1.43
C GLN A 14 10.66 8.98 0.59
N HIS A 15 11.68 8.21 0.22
CA HIS A 15 12.82 8.69 -0.59
C HIS A 15 12.60 8.51 -2.10
N HIS A 16 11.48 7.92 -2.51
CA HIS A 16 11.24 7.62 -3.92
C HIS A 16 10.51 8.77 -4.61
N PRO A 17 10.96 9.23 -5.80
CA PRO A 17 10.27 10.26 -6.57
C PRO A 17 8.85 9.83 -7.00
N LEU A 18 8.56 8.54 -6.95
CA LEU A 18 7.26 7.93 -7.24
C LEU A 18 6.25 8.11 -6.10
N LYS A 19 6.63 8.67 -4.95
CA LYS A 19 5.72 8.97 -3.83
C LYS A 19 4.49 9.76 -4.29
N GLY A 20 4.67 10.80 -5.11
CA GLY A 20 3.56 11.62 -5.61
C GLY A 20 2.61 10.84 -6.52
N PHE A 21 3.14 9.90 -7.32
CA PHE A 21 2.33 9.00 -8.14
C PHE A 21 1.58 8.00 -7.26
N LEU A 22 2.25 7.41 -6.26
CA LEU A 22 1.65 6.51 -5.30
C LEU A 22 0.53 7.22 -4.53
N LEU A 23 0.76 8.46 -4.09
CA LEU A 23 -0.24 9.23 -3.37
C LEU A 23 -1.43 9.61 -4.25
N SER A 24 -1.19 10.01 -5.49
CA SER A 24 -2.26 10.25 -6.47
C SER A 24 -3.02 8.98 -6.79
N PHE A 25 -2.34 7.83 -6.83
CA PHE A 25 -2.96 6.52 -6.96
C PHE A 25 -3.77 6.17 -5.72
N LEU A 26 -3.27 6.42 -4.50
CA LEU A 26 -3.91 6.22 -3.19
C LEU A 26 -4.96 7.28 -2.81
N GLU A 27 -5.10 8.38 -3.56
CA GLU A 27 -6.19 9.36 -3.40
C GLU A 27 -7.21 9.34 -4.56
N GLY A 28 -6.78 9.12 -5.81
CA GLY A 28 -7.60 9.39 -7.00
C GLY A 28 -8.34 8.21 -7.65
N THR A 29 -7.98 6.95 -7.38
CA THR A 29 -8.50 5.80 -8.15
C THR A 29 -9.15 4.72 -7.27
N GLY A 30 -10.21 5.08 -6.54
CA GLY A 30 -10.96 4.17 -5.65
C GLY A 30 -11.27 2.77 -6.22
N PRO A 31 -11.97 2.65 -7.36
CA PRO A 31 -12.32 1.33 -7.91
C PRO A 31 -11.12 0.56 -8.48
N PHE A 32 -10.08 1.28 -8.92
CA PHE A 32 -8.89 0.64 -9.50
C PHE A 32 -8.02 -0.02 -8.42
N ARG A 33 -8.01 0.52 -7.19
CA ARG A 33 -7.29 -0.11 -6.07
C ARG A 33 -7.94 -1.41 -5.61
N LEU A 34 -9.27 -1.45 -5.56
CA LEU A 34 -10.02 -2.68 -5.27
C LEU A 34 -9.65 -3.80 -6.26
N LEU A 35 -9.56 -3.46 -7.55
CA LEU A 35 -9.12 -4.42 -8.57
C LEU A 35 -7.69 -4.90 -8.32
N VAL A 36 -6.77 -3.99 -8.02
CA VAL A 36 -5.38 -4.37 -7.71
C VAL A 36 -5.30 -5.22 -6.44
N GLY A 37 -6.05 -4.88 -5.39
CA GLY A 37 -6.15 -5.68 -4.17
C GLY A 37 -6.61 -7.10 -4.47
N GLN A 38 -7.68 -7.27 -5.25
CA GLN A 38 -8.15 -8.59 -5.67
C GLN A 38 -7.13 -9.34 -6.54
N PHE A 39 -6.45 -8.67 -7.46
CA PHE A 39 -5.38 -9.29 -8.27
C PHE A 39 -4.19 -9.72 -7.41
N MET A 40 -3.80 -8.91 -6.42
CA MET A 40 -2.74 -9.27 -5.49
C MET A 40 -3.17 -10.45 -4.63
N LEU A 41 -4.38 -10.46 -4.07
CA LEU A 41 -4.92 -11.59 -3.32
C LEU A 41 -4.96 -12.86 -4.17
N ALA A 42 -5.41 -12.79 -5.42
CA ALA A 42 -5.38 -13.93 -6.35
C ALA A 42 -3.94 -14.38 -6.68
N GLY A 43 -3.01 -13.44 -6.76
CA GLY A 43 -1.58 -13.68 -6.99
C GLY A 43 -0.83 -14.27 -5.79
N THR A 44 -1.41 -14.26 -4.58
CA THR A 44 -0.78 -14.79 -3.36
C THR A 44 -0.28 -16.23 -3.52
N VAL A 45 -0.99 -17.04 -4.31
CA VAL A 45 -0.66 -18.45 -4.57
C VAL A 45 0.67 -18.60 -5.33
N PHE A 46 1.08 -17.57 -6.06
CA PHE A 46 2.33 -17.53 -6.83
C PHE A 46 3.47 -16.84 -6.07
N VAL A 47 3.22 -16.32 -4.85
CA VAL A 47 4.20 -15.59 -4.04
C VAL A 47 4.83 -16.55 -3.02
N ASP A 48 6.14 -16.37 -2.80
CA ASP A 48 6.88 -17.11 -1.76
C ASP A 48 6.17 -17.05 -0.39
N PRO A 49 6.05 -18.18 0.33
CA PRO A 49 5.39 -18.25 1.64
C PRO A 49 5.94 -17.24 2.66
N THR A 50 7.24 -16.94 2.57
CA THR A 50 7.94 -15.99 3.45
C THR A 50 7.59 -14.52 3.18
N LYS A 51 7.01 -14.23 2.01
CA LYS A 51 6.58 -12.90 1.58
C LYS A 51 5.07 -12.78 1.48
N THR A 52 4.33 -13.89 1.63
CA THR A 52 2.87 -13.93 1.54
C THR A 52 2.22 -12.95 2.52
N ASP A 53 2.65 -12.87 3.77
CA ASP A 53 2.07 -11.93 4.75
C ASP A 53 2.24 -10.46 4.34
N ARG A 54 3.43 -10.11 3.83
CA ARG A 54 3.73 -8.77 3.30
C ARG A 54 2.87 -8.47 2.07
N TRP A 55 2.69 -9.45 1.20
CA TRP A 55 1.89 -9.34 -0.01
C TRP A 55 0.38 -9.20 0.30
N LEU A 56 -0.13 -10.00 1.23
CA LEU A 56 -1.52 -9.96 1.69
C LEU A 56 -1.82 -8.61 2.36
N ALA A 57 -0.91 -8.13 3.21
CA ALA A 57 -1.02 -6.81 3.84
C ALA A 57 -1.09 -5.66 2.82
N ALA A 58 -0.37 -5.76 1.70
CA ALA A 58 -0.37 -4.73 0.67
C ALA A 58 -1.71 -4.73 -0.09
N ALA A 59 -2.21 -5.92 -0.39
CA ALA A 59 -3.53 -6.09 -0.99
C ALA A 59 -4.64 -5.55 -0.09
N GLU A 60 -4.56 -5.82 1.22
CA GLU A 60 -5.53 -5.36 2.22
C GLU A 60 -5.56 -3.83 2.35
N ILE A 61 -4.40 -3.14 2.30
CA ILE A 61 -4.36 -1.67 2.29
C ILE A 61 -5.02 -1.10 1.03
N LEU A 62 -4.84 -1.75 -0.11
CA LEU A 62 -5.41 -1.29 -1.38
C LEU A 62 -6.92 -1.56 -1.46
N GLU A 63 -7.39 -2.63 -0.84
CA GLU A 63 -8.81 -2.97 -0.81
C GLU A 63 -9.60 -2.09 0.18
N ASP A 64 -8.98 -1.73 1.30
CA ASP A 64 -9.62 -0.93 2.35
C ASP A 64 -9.35 0.57 2.13
N ASP A 65 -10.40 1.31 1.73
CA ASP A 65 -10.34 2.76 1.53
C ASP A 65 -9.85 3.53 2.77
N GLY A 66 -10.18 3.05 3.98
CA GLY A 66 -9.74 3.63 5.24
C GLY A 66 -8.25 3.44 5.46
N LYS A 67 -7.74 2.21 5.27
CA LYS A 67 -6.30 1.90 5.37
C LYS A 67 -5.49 2.58 4.27
N SER A 68 -5.99 2.62 3.04
CA SER A 68 -5.38 3.35 1.93
C SER A 68 -5.22 4.83 2.28
N ARG A 69 -6.27 5.49 2.78
CA ARG A 69 -6.21 6.90 3.18
C ARG A 69 -5.29 7.12 4.38
N ALA A 70 -5.33 6.24 5.38
CA ALA A 70 -4.44 6.32 6.54
C ALA A 70 -2.96 6.16 6.13
N PHE A 71 -2.65 5.21 5.25
CA PHE A 71 -1.30 5.01 4.72
C PHE A 71 -0.85 6.18 3.83
N ALA A 72 -1.75 6.75 3.02
CA ALA A 72 -1.48 7.97 2.25
C ALA A 72 -1.22 9.18 3.17
N SER A 73 -1.97 9.30 4.27
CA SER A 73 -1.76 10.33 5.29
C SER A 73 -0.40 10.16 5.97
N MET A 74 -0.04 8.93 6.35
CA MET A 74 1.27 8.61 6.93
C MET A 74 2.42 8.98 5.99
N LEU A 75 2.30 8.63 4.70
CA LEU A 75 3.26 9.04 3.67
C LEU A 75 3.34 10.57 3.55
N LYS A 76 2.25 11.30 3.73
CA LYS A 76 2.21 12.78 3.71
C LYS A 76 2.86 13.39 4.96
N GLU A 77 2.56 12.87 6.15
CA GLU A 77 3.01 13.40 7.45
C GLU A 77 4.54 13.31 7.63
N GLU A 78 5.18 12.27 7.12
CA GLU A 78 6.64 12.11 7.20
C GLU A 78 7.43 12.93 6.16
N ASN A 79 6.80 13.98 5.60
CA ASN A 79 7.46 15.01 4.82
C ASN A 79 7.52 16.31 5.66
N PRO A 80 8.40 16.41 6.68
CA PRO A 80 8.77 17.74 7.15
C PRO A 80 9.45 18.43 5.95
N GLN A 81 8.91 19.59 5.57
CA GLN A 81 9.47 20.42 4.50
C GLN A 81 10.97 20.66 4.65
#